data_AF-A0A5K0XED7-F1
#
_entry.id   AF-A0A5K0XED7-F1
#
_cell.length_a   1.000
_cell.length_b   1.000
_cell.length_c   1.000
_cell.angle_alpha   90.00
_cell.angle_beta   90.00
_cell.angle_gamma   90.00
#
_symmetry.space_group_name_H-M   'P 1'
#
loop_
_entity.id
_entity.type
_entity.pdbx_description
1 polymer ?
#
loop_
_entity_poly.entity_id
_entity_poly.type
_entity_poly.pdbx_seq_one_letter_code
_entity_poly.pdbx_strand_id
1 'polypeptide(L)' 'EWWKIDVMAMLHEKILTGADFNKSDAFTINGQPGDQHNCSEE' A
#
# COMPACT_ATOMS: atom_id res chain seq x y z
N GLU A 1 -8.16 5.65 -3.10
CA GLU A 1 -7.62 4.69 -2.11
C GLU A 1 -7.78 3.27 -2.58
N TRP A 2 -6.68 2.51 -2.55
CA TRP A 2 -6.68 1.12 -3.03
C TRP A 2 -7.63 0.23 -2.22
N TRP A 3 -7.83 0.53 -0.93
CA TRP A 3 -8.75 -0.20 -0.04
C TRP A 3 -10.24 0.07 -0.33
N LYS A 4 -10.56 1.01 -1.22
CA LYS A 4 -11.95 1.32 -1.61
C LYS A 4 -12.38 0.63 -2.91
N ILE A 5 -11.48 -0.13 -3.53
CA ILE A 5 -11.69 -0.75 -4.84
C ILE A 5 -11.78 -2.27 -4.65
N ASP A 6 -12.53 -2.94 -5.52
CA ASP A 6 -12.52 -4.40 -5.62
C ASP A 6 -11.10 -4.89 -5.94
N VAL A 7 -10.54 -5.67 -5.01
CA VAL A 7 -9.20 -6.22 -5.10
C VAL A 7 -9.04 -7.12 -6.32
N MET A 8 -10.07 -7.87 -6.71
CA MET A 8 -10.00 -8.79 -7.85
C MET A 8 -10.01 -8.04 -9.18
N ALA A 9 -10.80 -6.97 -9.27
CA ALA A 9 -10.83 -6.12 -10.45
C ALA A 9 -9.45 -5.46 -10.67
N MET A 10 -8.86 -4.92 -9.60
CA MET A 10 -7.52 -4.34 -9.63
C MET A 10 -6.45 -5.38 -10.01
N LEU A 11 -6.50 -6.58 -9.41
CA LEU A 11 -5.55 -7.65 -9.71
C LEU A 11 -5.60 -8.07 -11.19
N HIS A 12 -6.80 -8.27 -11.74
CA HIS A 12 -6.96 -8.63 -13.15
C HIS A 12 -6.39 -7.56 -14.09
N GLU A 13 -6.62 -6.27 -13.80
CA GLU A 13 -6.04 -5.17 -14.57
C GLU A 13 -4.51 -5.20 -14.56
N LYS A 14 -3.90 -5.40 -13.38
CA LYS A 14 -2.44 -5.45 -13.25
C LYS A 14 -1.82 -6.67 -13.93
N ILE A 15 -2.47 -7.82 -13.86
CA ILE A 15 -2.08 -9.02 -14.61
C ILE A 15 -2.14 -8.76 -16.12
N LEU A 16 -3.22 -8.15 -16.60
CA LEU A 16 -3.43 -7.89 -18.04
C LEU A 16 -2.44 -6.87 -18.61
N THR A 17 -2.09 -5.85 -17.83
CA THR A 17 -1.24 -4.74 -18.28
C THR A 17 0.25 -4.96 -17.97
N GLY A 18 0.57 -5.84 -17.03
CA GLY A 18 1.92 -5.97 -16.47
C GLY A 18 2.35 -4.77 -15.63
N ALA A 19 1.42 -3.88 -15.28
CA ALA A 19 1.70 -2.70 -14.47
C ALA A 19 1.79 -3.07 -12.98
N ASP A 20 2.61 -2.33 -12.23
CA ASP A 20 2.67 -2.46 -10.78
C ASP A 20 1.41 -1.92 -10.09
N PHE A 21 1.20 -2.38 -8.85
CA PHE A 21 0.24 -1.79 -7.94
C PHE A 21 0.69 -0.41 -7.48
N ASN A 22 -0.27 0.42 -7.05
CA ASN A 22 0.06 1.69 -6.41
C ASN A 22 0.92 1.42 -5.16
N LYS A 23 1.99 2.20 -4.99
CA LYS A 23 2.78 2.19 -3.77
C LYS A 23 1.86 2.45 -2.58
N SER A 24 1.88 1.53 -1.63
CA SER A 24 1.19 1.71 -0.36
C SER A 24 1.85 2.84 0.42
N ASP A 25 1.05 3.74 0.96
CA ASP A 25 1.41 4.74 1.96
C ASP A 25 1.46 4.10 3.37
N ALA A 26 2.07 2.91 3.46
CA ALA A 26 2.14 2.17 4.71
C ALA A 26 2.98 2.94 5.74
N PHE A 27 2.31 3.64 6.65
CA PHE A 27 2.95 4.35 7.75
C PHE A 27 3.58 3.40 8.77
N THR A 28 3.12 2.14 8.82
CA THR A 28 3.56 1.15 9.80
C THR A 28 4.11 -0.13 9.16
N ILE A 29 5.25 -0.61 9.66
CA ILE A 29 5.83 -1.94 9.42
C ILE A 29 5.67 -2.74 10.71
N ASN A 30 4.95 -3.88 10.68
CA ASN A 30 4.68 -4.72 11.85
C ASN A 30 4.04 -3.97 13.05
N GLY A 31 3.23 -2.94 12.78
CA GLY A 31 2.59 -2.14 13.82
C GLY A 31 3.46 -1.03 14.43
N GLN A 32 4.66 -0.81 13.91
CA GLN A 32 5.54 0.31 14.29
C GLN A 32 5.70 1.27 13.12
N PRO A 33 5.85 2.58 13.34
CA PRO A 33 6.18 3.53 12.29
C PRO A 33 7.43 3.08 11.51
N GLY A 34 7.34 3.08 10.18
CA GLY A 34 8.50 2.74 9.34
C GLY A 34 9.56 3.84 9.37
N ASP A 35 10.80 3.54 8.95
CA ASP A 35 11.97 4.44 9.03
C ASP A 35 11.77 5.86 8.46
N GLN A 36 10.81 6.06 7.55
CA GLN A 36 10.48 7.37 6.98
C GLN A 36 9.56 8.22 7.87
N HIS A 37 9.01 7.60 8.91
CA HIS A 37 8.16 8.20 9.93
C HIS A 37 8.79 7.88 11.28
N ASN A 38 9.75 8.70 11.72
CA ASN A 38 10.24 8.62 13.09
C ASN A 38 9.04 8.64 14.03
N CYS A 39 8.94 7.65 14.92
CA CYS A 39 7.97 7.67 16.01
C CYS A 39 8.01 9.07 16.65
N SER A 40 6.84 9.66 16.89
CA SER A 40 6.78 10.88 17.70
C SER A 40 7.52 10.62 19.00
N GLU A 41 8.33 11.59 19.43
CA GLU A 41 8.82 11.64 20.81
C GLU A 41 7.56 11.74 21.69
N GLU A 42 7.05 10.60 22.17
CA GLU A 42 6.10 10.57 23.28
C GLU A 42 6.82 10.96 24.59
#